data_AF-A0A2E7WYG0-F1
#
_entry.id   AF-A0A2E7WYG0-F1
#
_cell.length_a   1.000
_cell.length_b   1.000
_cell.length_c   1.000
_cell.angle_alpha   90.00
_cell.angle_beta   90.00
_cell.angle_gamma   90.00
#
_symmetry.space_group_name_H-M   'P 1'
#
loop_
_entity.id
_entity.type
_entity.pdbx_description
1 polymer ?
#
loop_
_entity_poly.entity_id
_entity_poly.type
_entity_poly.pdbx_seq_one_letter_code
_entity_poly.pdbx_strand_id
1 'polypeptide(L)'
;MSTFPSLIPNSINFDFGVPQISEYSAFGVGPIRFRHTDYINGQTFSLKYQALDQASIELLRTHYAANSGTAGEFSVPTAVVDGVNAVNSTSVYRYTTTPTEEHIGFQRYNVTISIRAIEGVLMQFILVGEPAALGSLAAFDSYVFSGTAPFILDADDANPAVATSLILNSGGAES
;
A
#
# COMPACT_ATOMS: atom_id res chain seq x y z
N MET A 1 2.47 23.43 21.70
CA MET A 1 2.27 21.99 21.45
C MET A 1 3.61 21.31 21.63
N SER A 2 3.70 20.26 22.43
CA SER A 2 4.98 19.56 22.63
C SER A 2 5.26 18.62 21.44
N THR A 3 6.52 18.24 21.27
CA THR A 3 6.95 17.32 20.22
C THR A 3 7.52 16.07 20.86
N PHE A 4 7.08 14.92 20.37
CA PHE A 4 7.55 13.61 20.82
C PHE A 4 9.06 13.47 20.62
N PRO A 5 9.79 12.82 21.55
CA PRO A 5 11.24 12.63 21.40
C PRO A 5 11.59 11.94 20.08
N SER A 6 12.68 12.38 19.43
CA SER A 6 13.14 11.82 18.15
C SER A 6 13.82 10.45 18.28
N LEU A 7 13.33 9.60 19.18
CA LEU A 7 13.80 8.24 19.40
C LEU A 7 13.13 7.31 18.39
N ILE A 8 13.93 6.55 17.65
CA ILE A 8 13.44 5.61 16.65
C ILE A 8 13.10 4.28 17.34
N PRO A 9 11.86 3.78 17.25
CA PRO A 9 11.47 2.50 17.82
C PRO A 9 12.11 1.33 17.07
N ASN A 10 12.36 0.23 17.78
CA ASN A 10 12.85 -1.01 17.18
C ASN A 10 11.79 -1.69 16.31
N SER A 11 10.52 -1.54 16.67
CA SER A 11 9.40 -2.03 15.86
C SER A 11 8.17 -1.18 16.06
N ILE A 12 7.38 -1.05 15.00
CA ILE A 12 6.10 -0.33 14.99
C ILE A 12 5.03 -1.33 14.62
N ASN A 13 4.00 -1.44 15.45
CA ASN A 13 2.75 -2.10 15.05
C ASN A 13 1.70 -1.02 14.79
N PHE A 14 1.14 -1.03 13.59
CA PHE A 14 0.16 -0.05 13.15
C PHE A 14 -1.20 -0.71 12.94
N ASP A 15 -2.22 -0.14 13.59
CA ASP A 15 -3.63 -0.46 13.34
C ASP A 15 -4.24 0.71 12.58
N PHE A 16 -4.77 0.42 11.39
CA PHE A 16 -5.38 1.41 10.51
C PHE A 16 -6.68 1.99 11.10
N GLY A 17 -7.27 1.34 12.10
CA GLY A 17 -8.58 1.69 12.64
C GLY A 17 -9.70 1.16 11.76
N VAL A 18 -10.91 1.69 11.96
CA VAL A 18 -12.12 1.20 11.29
C VAL A 18 -12.82 2.31 10.53
N PRO A 19 -13.34 2.03 9.30
CA PRO A 19 -14.24 2.94 8.62
C PRO A 19 -15.46 3.24 9.49
N GLN A 20 -15.94 4.48 9.43
CA GLN A 20 -17.17 4.85 10.13
C GLN A 20 -18.39 4.37 9.33
N ILE A 21 -18.80 3.13 9.60
CA ILE A 21 -19.92 2.45 8.97
C ILE A 21 -20.88 1.96 10.04
N SER A 22 -22.18 2.18 9.84
CA SER A 22 -23.24 1.52 10.59
C SER A 22 -23.90 0.43 9.75
N GLU A 23 -24.18 -0.72 10.35
CA GLU A 23 -24.84 -1.84 9.68
C GLU A 23 -26.31 -1.95 10.13
N TYR A 24 -27.20 -2.17 9.17
CA TYR A 24 -28.59 -2.54 9.40
C TYR A 24 -28.79 -3.98 8.94
N SER A 25 -29.18 -4.85 9.87
CA SER A 25 -29.50 -6.24 9.56
C SER A 25 -30.87 -6.31 8.88
N ALA A 26 -30.89 -6.82 7.65
CA ALA A 26 -32.11 -6.98 6.87
C ALA A 26 -32.49 -8.48 6.80
N PHE A 27 -33.77 -8.78 6.90
CA PHE A 27 -34.27 -10.15 6.81
C PHE A 27 -34.19 -10.66 5.36
N GLY A 28 -33.55 -11.82 5.15
CA GLY A 28 -33.50 -12.50 3.84
C GLY A 28 -32.45 -11.99 2.85
N VAL A 29 -31.62 -11.00 3.23
CA VAL A 29 -30.49 -10.50 2.43
C VAL A 29 -29.30 -10.17 3.34
N GLY A 30 -28.12 -9.94 2.74
CA GLY A 30 -26.95 -9.46 3.47
C GLY A 30 -27.18 -8.10 4.14
N PRO A 31 -26.35 -7.74 5.14
CA PRO A 31 -26.49 -6.49 5.88
C PRO A 31 -26.32 -5.27 4.96
N ILE A 32 -27.16 -4.25 5.18
CA ILE A 32 -27.05 -2.96 4.50
C ILE A 32 -26.10 -2.08 5.30
N ARG A 33 -25.11 -1.49 4.64
CA ARG A 33 -24.05 -0.69 5.28
C ARG A 33 -24.19 0.78 4.89
N PHE A 34 -24.19 1.66 5.89
CA PHE A 34 -24.23 3.11 5.70
C PHE A 34 -22.89 3.71 6.13
N ARG A 35 -22.20 4.32 5.18
CA ARG A 35 -20.92 4.99 5.42
C ARG A 35 -21.17 6.45 5.77
N HIS A 36 -20.64 6.89 6.91
CA HIS A 36 -20.84 8.26 7.41
C HIS A 36 -19.76 9.23 6.94
N THR A 37 -18.57 8.74 6.60
CA THR A 37 -17.45 9.54 6.12
C THR A 37 -16.47 8.71 5.29
N ASP A 38 -15.70 9.37 4.43
CA ASP A 38 -14.56 8.79 3.68
C ASP A 38 -13.30 8.65 4.53
N TYR A 39 -13.28 9.27 5.72
CA TYR A 39 -12.15 9.22 6.64
C TYR A 39 -12.22 7.97 7.52
N ILE A 40 -11.07 7.30 7.68
CA ILE A 40 -10.88 6.33 8.75
C ILE A 40 -10.35 7.06 9.97
N ASN A 41 -10.85 6.69 11.15
CA ASN A 41 -10.44 7.26 12.43
C ASN A 41 -9.95 6.17 13.37
N GLY A 42 -9.25 6.61 14.42
CA GLY A 42 -8.84 5.73 15.51
C GLY A 42 -7.59 4.91 15.19
N GLN A 43 -6.77 5.37 14.23
CA GLN A 43 -5.46 4.81 13.94
C GLN A 43 -4.64 4.73 15.22
N THR A 44 -4.09 3.56 15.52
CA THR A 44 -3.23 3.38 16.69
C THR A 44 -1.87 2.84 16.29
N PHE A 45 -0.85 3.30 17.01
CA PHE A 45 0.54 2.90 16.83
C PHE A 45 1.03 2.36 18.16
N SER A 46 1.59 1.16 18.13
CA SER A 46 2.34 0.60 19.24
C SER A 46 3.82 0.62 18.88
N LEU A 47 4.55 1.52 19.53
CA LEU A 47 5.98 1.74 19.36
C LEU A 47 6.70 0.92 20.42
N LYS A 48 7.57 -0.01 20.00
CA LYS A 48 8.39 -0.81 20.92
C LYS A 48 9.84 -0.37 20.84
N TYR A 49 10.39 -0.06 22.01
CA TYR A 49 11.79 0.26 22.20
C TYR A 49 12.44 -0.83 23.04
N GLN A 50 13.63 -1.25 22.66
CA GLN A 50 14.39 -2.30 23.32
C GLN A 50 15.73 -1.76 23.79
N ALA A 51 16.13 -2.15 25.00
CA ALA A 51 17.42 -1.82 25.58
C ALA A 51 17.78 -0.32 25.57
N LEU A 52 16.79 0.56 25.77
CA LEU A 52 17.02 1.99 25.95
C LEU A 52 17.93 2.24 27.15
N ASP A 53 18.79 3.25 27.03
CA ASP A 53 19.59 3.74 28.14
C ASP A 53 18.79 4.67 29.07
N GLN A 54 19.38 5.02 30.21
CA GLN A 54 18.75 5.90 31.20
C GLN A 54 18.35 7.27 30.64
N ALA A 55 19.16 7.84 29.74
CA ALA A 55 18.88 9.14 29.15
C ALA A 55 17.66 9.08 28.23
N SER A 56 17.57 8.05 27.38
CA SER A 56 16.47 7.89 26.43
C SER A 56 15.14 7.61 27.12
N ILE A 57 15.13 6.77 28.17
CA ILE A 57 13.89 6.53 28.92
C ILE A 57 13.40 7.79 29.62
N GLU A 58 14.32 8.61 30.14
CA GLU A 58 13.97 9.85 30.84
C GLU A 58 13.30 10.86 29.90
N LEU A 59 13.72 10.93 28.63
CA LEU A 59 13.03 11.72 27.61
C LEU A 59 11.58 11.28 27.42
N LEU A 60 11.32 9.97 27.37
CA LEU A 60 9.97 9.42 27.20
C LEU A 60 9.09 9.71 28.42
N ARG A 61 9.63 9.54 29.65
CA ARG A 61 8.92 9.82 30.90
C ARG A 61 8.59 11.31 31.04
N THR A 62 9.58 12.18 30.79
CA THR A 62 9.41 13.63 30.85
C THR A 62 8.37 14.09 29.86
N HIS A 63 8.40 13.58 28.63
CA HIS A 63 7.41 13.92 27.61
C HIS A 63 6.00 13.46 27.99
N TYR A 64 5.84 12.24 28.52
CA TYR A 64 4.54 11.74 28.98
C TYR A 64 3.98 12.61 30.12
N ALA A 65 4.81 12.98 31.10
CA ALA A 65 4.42 13.85 32.21
C ALA A 65 4.06 15.27 31.76
N ALA A 66 4.84 15.84 30.83
CA ALA A 66 4.60 17.19 30.29
C ALA A 66 3.30 17.30 29.49
N ASN A 67 2.79 16.20 28.96
CA ASN A 67 1.53 16.13 28.21
C ASN A 67 0.33 15.69 29.05
N SER A 68 0.42 15.79 30.38
CA SER A 68 -0.70 15.43 31.26
C SER A 68 -1.19 13.99 31.04
N GLY A 69 -0.28 13.07 30.71
CA GLY A 69 -0.58 11.67 30.43
C GLY A 69 -1.31 11.45 29.10
N THR A 70 -2.53 10.91 29.16
CA THR A 70 -3.33 10.54 27.96
C THR A 70 -4.23 11.66 27.44
N ALA A 71 -4.32 12.78 28.17
CA ALA A 71 -5.20 13.88 27.81
C ALA A 71 -4.56 14.88 26.84
N GLY A 72 -3.23 15.04 26.90
CA GLY A 72 -2.52 16.00 26.08
C GLY A 72 -2.29 15.54 24.65
N GLU A 73 -2.11 16.54 23.78
CA GLU A 73 -1.88 16.38 22.36
C GLU A 73 -0.47 16.86 21.99
N PHE A 74 0.16 16.15 21.07
CA PHE A 74 1.53 16.42 20.65
C PHE A 74 1.76 16.04 19.18
N SER A 75 2.80 16.62 18.60
CA SER A 75 3.27 16.21 17.27
C SER A 75 4.29 15.09 17.40
N VAL A 76 4.33 14.19 16.42
CA VAL A 76 5.33 13.11 16.35
C VAL A 76 6.23 13.37 15.15
N PRO A 77 7.57 13.40 15.32
CA PRO A 77 8.48 13.51 14.21
C PRO A 77 8.27 12.37 13.21
N THR A 78 8.26 12.66 11.91
CA THR A 78 8.04 11.66 10.86
C THR A 78 9.02 10.50 10.94
N ALA A 79 10.27 10.74 11.37
CA ALA A 79 11.28 9.71 11.58
C ALA A 79 10.90 8.63 12.60
N VAL A 80 10.02 8.92 13.57
CA VAL A 80 9.58 7.96 14.60
C VAL A 80 8.54 6.99 14.06
N VAL A 81 7.72 7.46 13.11
CA VAL A 81 6.67 6.68 12.44
C VAL A 81 7.04 6.35 10.99
N ASP A 82 8.33 6.48 10.66
CA ASP A 82 8.82 6.26 9.32
C ASP A 82 8.56 4.80 8.89
N GLY A 83 8.14 4.63 7.64
CA GLY A 83 7.66 3.35 7.11
C GLY A 83 6.15 3.08 7.26
N VAL A 84 5.39 3.97 7.91
CA VAL A 84 3.91 3.90 7.90
C VAL A 84 3.32 4.97 6.97
N ASN A 85 3.01 4.58 5.74
CA ASN A 85 2.45 5.47 4.69
C ASN A 85 1.01 5.98 4.96
N ALA A 86 0.46 5.70 6.13
CA ALA A 86 -0.91 6.06 6.50
C ALA A 86 -0.99 7.34 7.34
N VAL A 87 0.11 8.07 7.49
CA VAL A 87 0.21 9.23 8.39
C VAL A 87 0.39 10.51 7.60
N ASN A 88 -0.42 11.53 7.88
CA ASN A 88 -0.14 12.88 7.38
C ASN A 88 0.95 13.54 8.24
N SER A 89 1.91 14.21 7.61
CA SER A 89 2.95 14.99 8.31
C SER A 89 2.41 16.05 9.26
N THR A 90 1.15 16.46 9.11
CA THR A 90 0.47 17.40 10.00
C THR A 90 -0.33 16.75 11.12
N SER A 91 -0.38 15.41 11.18
CA SER A 91 -1.22 14.69 12.14
C SER A 91 -0.83 14.96 13.59
N VAL A 92 -1.86 15.15 14.41
CA VAL A 92 -1.75 15.30 15.86
C VAL A 92 -1.98 13.96 16.55
N TYR A 93 -1.24 13.72 17.63
CA TYR A 93 -1.27 12.49 18.39
C TYR A 93 -1.59 12.70 19.85
N ARG A 94 -2.08 11.64 20.49
CA ARG A 94 -2.16 11.51 21.94
C ARG A 94 -1.77 10.12 22.39
N TYR A 95 -1.33 9.98 23.64
CA TYR A 95 -1.16 8.67 24.27
C TYR A 95 -2.53 8.01 24.44
N THR A 96 -2.65 6.74 24.04
CA THR A 96 -3.89 5.97 24.28
C THR A 96 -3.93 5.38 25.67
N THR A 97 -2.76 5.03 26.20
CA THR A 97 -2.56 4.40 27.50
C THR A 97 -1.25 4.88 28.10
N THR A 98 -1.08 4.72 29.42
CA THR A 98 0.20 4.90 30.07
C THR A 98 1.25 3.97 29.42
N PRO A 99 2.46 4.46 29.10
CA PRO A 99 3.56 3.61 28.62
C PRO A 99 3.86 2.47 29.58
N THR A 100 4.19 1.30 29.04
CA THR A 100 4.68 0.18 29.85
C THR A 100 6.20 0.14 29.78
N GLU A 101 6.84 -0.08 30.93
CA GLU A 101 8.29 -0.08 31.07
C GLU A 101 8.72 -1.37 31.78
N GLU A 102 9.76 -2.02 31.28
CA GLU A 102 10.38 -3.21 31.86
C GLU A 102 11.89 -2.96 32.03
N HIS A 103 12.40 -3.24 33.23
CA HIS A 103 13.83 -3.13 33.54
C HIS A 103 14.51 -4.46 33.22
N ILE A 104 15.46 -4.45 32.28
CA ILE A 104 16.13 -5.66 31.79
C ILE A 104 17.59 -5.80 32.29
N GLY A 105 18.05 -4.90 33.15
CA GLY A 105 19.40 -4.94 33.71
C GLY A 105 19.95 -3.55 33.99
N PHE A 106 21.27 -3.43 34.03
CA PHE A 106 22.01 -2.23 34.46
C PHE A 106 21.65 -0.99 33.62
N GLN A 107 20.65 -0.24 34.09
CA GLN A 107 20.11 0.97 33.44
C GLN A 107 19.65 0.73 31.99
N ARG A 108 19.02 -0.42 31.74
CA ARG A 108 18.47 -0.79 30.44
C ARG A 108 16.99 -1.07 30.53
N TYR A 109 16.23 -0.50 29.60
CA TYR A 109 14.77 -0.49 29.64
C TYR A 109 14.16 -0.94 28.31
N ASN A 110 13.17 -1.81 28.39
CA ASN A 110 12.23 -2.04 27.31
C ASN A 110 11.00 -1.17 27.55
N VAL A 111 10.48 -0.55 26.50
CA VAL A 111 9.31 0.33 26.60
C VAL A 111 8.34 0.03 25.48
N THR A 112 7.05 -0.04 25.82
CA THR A 112 5.98 0.01 24.83
C THR A 112 5.16 1.29 25.02
N ILE A 113 5.05 2.06 23.95
CA ILE A 113 4.26 3.28 23.90
C ILE A 113 3.12 3.08 22.92
N SER A 114 1.90 3.41 23.34
CA SER A 114 0.72 3.38 22.48
C SER A 114 0.21 4.79 22.25
N ILE A 115 0.17 5.21 20.99
CA ILE A 115 -0.33 6.53 20.56
C ILE A 115 -1.43 6.37 19.53
N ARG A 116 -2.27 7.39 19.40
CA ARG A 116 -3.35 7.47 18.41
C ARG A 116 -3.28 8.79 17.67
N ALA A 117 -3.48 8.73 16.35
CA ALA A 117 -3.74 9.93 15.56
C ALA A 117 -5.17 10.43 15.86
N ILE A 118 -5.29 11.72 16.16
CA ILE A 118 -6.59 12.35 16.50
C ILE A 118 -7.37 12.70 15.22
N GLU A 119 -6.65 12.98 14.15
CA GLU A 119 -7.23 13.34 12.86
C GLU A 119 -7.56 12.09 12.04
N GLY A 120 -8.66 12.16 11.30
CA GLY A 120 -9.03 11.14 10.34
C GLY A 120 -8.11 11.16 9.12
N VAL A 121 -7.75 9.98 8.62
CA VAL A 121 -6.93 9.82 7.41
C VAL A 121 -7.82 9.36 6.28
N LEU A 122 -7.68 10.00 5.11
CA LEU A 122 -8.36 9.59 3.90
C LEU A 122 -7.71 8.31 3.36
N MET A 123 -8.52 7.29 3.11
CA MET A 123 -8.06 6.06 2.49
C MET A 123 -7.78 6.29 1.01
N GLN A 124 -6.50 6.25 0.61
CA GLN A 124 -6.12 6.23 -0.79
C GLN A 124 -5.40 4.92 -1.11
N PHE A 125 -6.00 4.09 -1.96
CA PHE A 125 -5.34 2.93 -2.55
C PHE A 125 -4.69 3.36 -3.86
N ILE A 126 -3.36 3.36 -3.90
CA ILE A 126 -2.61 3.55 -5.14
C ILE A 126 -2.16 2.18 -5.61
N LEU A 127 -2.81 1.65 -6.65
CA LEU A 127 -2.38 0.44 -7.31
C LEU A 127 -1.29 0.82 -8.32
N VAL A 128 -0.03 0.62 -7.93
CA VAL A 128 1.09 0.77 -8.87
C VAL A 128 1.16 -0.50 -9.70
N GLY A 129 0.66 -0.43 -10.93
CA GLY A 129 0.88 -1.47 -11.92
C GLY A 129 2.31 -1.37 -12.42
N GLU A 130 3.14 -2.36 -12.13
CA GLU A 130 4.42 -2.52 -12.82
C GLU A 130 4.15 -2.62 -14.34
N PRO A 131 5.07 -2.15 -15.20
CA PRO A 131 4.90 -2.27 -16.64
C PRO A 131 4.58 -3.71 -17.02
N ALA A 132 3.54 -3.91 -17.83
CA ALA A 132 3.23 -5.23 -18.36
C ALA A 132 4.46 -5.77 -19.08
N ALA A 133 5.10 -6.80 -18.53
CA ALA A 133 6.11 -7.55 -19.24
C ALA A 133 5.41 -8.25 -20.41
N LEU A 134 5.56 -7.71 -21.62
CA LEU A 134 5.24 -8.43 -22.85
C LEU A 134 6.14 -9.66 -22.86
N GLY A 135 5.59 -10.82 -22.49
CA GLY A 135 6.26 -12.10 -22.74
C GLY A 135 6.68 -12.12 -24.20
N SER A 136 7.94 -12.46 -24.48
CA SER A 136 8.49 -12.42 -25.84
C SER A 136 7.53 -13.13 -26.79
N LEU A 137 7.04 -12.42 -27.81
CA LEU A 137 6.24 -13.02 -28.88
C LEU A 137 7.05 -14.18 -29.48
N ALA A 138 6.45 -15.37 -29.52
CA ALA A 138 7.01 -16.50 -30.27
C ALA A 138 7.24 -16.07 -31.73
N ALA A 139 8.40 -16.45 -32.27
CA ALA A 139 8.84 -16.09 -33.62
C ALA A 139 7.72 -16.28 -34.66
N PHE A 140 7.59 -15.33 -35.58
CA PHE A 140 6.81 -15.51 -36.81
C PHE A 140 7.78 -15.73 -37.98
N ASP A 141 7.49 -16.69 -38.84
CA ASP A 141 8.24 -16.88 -40.08
C ASP A 141 7.69 -15.93 -41.15
N SER A 142 8.58 -15.12 -41.72
CA SER A 142 8.27 -14.24 -42.83
C SER A 142 8.73 -14.87 -44.14
N TYR A 143 7.78 -15.07 -45.07
CA TYR A 143 8.08 -15.50 -46.44
C TYR A 143 7.95 -14.29 -47.36
N VAL A 144 9.07 -13.87 -47.96
CA VAL A 144 9.12 -12.78 -48.92
C VAL A 144 9.00 -13.35 -50.34
N PHE A 145 7.93 -12.99 -51.06
CA PHE A 145 7.80 -13.27 -52.49
C PHE A 145 8.41 -12.12 -53.29
N SER A 146 9.32 -12.41 -54.21
CA SER A 146 9.89 -11.44 -55.16
C SER A 146 9.60 -11.87 -56.59
N GLY A 147 9.09 -10.97 -57.44
CA GLY A 147 8.65 -11.27 -58.80
C GLY A 147 7.45 -10.43 -59.26
N THR A 148 7.03 -10.63 -60.51
CA THR A 148 5.85 -9.99 -61.10
C THR A 148 4.64 -10.91 -60.93
N ALA A 149 3.52 -10.36 -60.43
CA ALA A 149 2.29 -11.10 -60.18
C ALA A 149 1.67 -11.72 -61.46
N PRO A 150 0.86 -12.79 -61.34
CA PRO A 150 0.38 -13.40 -60.09
C PRO A 150 1.35 -14.44 -59.50
N PHE A 151 1.44 -14.48 -58.17
CA PHE A 151 2.04 -15.61 -57.45
C PHE A 151 0.96 -16.67 -57.20
N ILE A 152 1.21 -17.90 -57.65
CA ILE A 152 0.28 -19.03 -57.47
C ILE A 152 0.93 -20.00 -56.49
N LEU A 153 0.28 -20.23 -55.35
CA LEU A 153 0.59 -21.34 -54.46
C LEU A 153 -0.29 -22.52 -54.86
N ASP A 154 0.33 -23.52 -55.47
CA ASP A 154 -0.33 -24.77 -55.84
C ASP A 154 -0.01 -25.85 -54.79
N ALA A 155 -1.05 -26.45 -54.22
CA ALA A 155 -0.92 -27.51 -53.25
C ALA A 155 -0.97 -28.87 -53.97
N ASP A 156 0.15 -29.26 -54.60
CA ASP A 156 0.20 -30.44 -55.48
C ASP A 156 0.20 -31.79 -54.72
N ASP A 157 0.26 -31.80 -53.39
CA ASP A 157 0.40 -33.06 -52.62
C ASP A 157 -0.85 -33.45 -51.78
N ALA A 158 -2.01 -32.88 -52.08
CA ALA A 158 -3.24 -33.23 -51.39
C ALA A 158 -4.40 -33.29 -52.37
N ASN A 159 -4.55 -34.43 -53.09
CA ASN A 159 -5.64 -34.75 -54.03
C ASN A 159 -6.99 -34.13 -53.61
N PRO A 160 -7.29 -32.89 -54.05
CA PRO A 160 -8.43 -32.17 -53.54
C PRO A 160 -9.61 -32.46 -54.46
N ALA A 161 -10.80 -32.72 -53.88
CA ALA A 161 -12.00 -33.04 -54.66
C ALA A 161 -12.41 -31.92 -55.64
N VAL A 162 -11.88 -30.71 -55.45
CA VAL A 162 -11.96 -29.55 -56.34
C VAL A 162 -10.63 -28.80 -56.23
N ALA A 163 -10.04 -28.37 -57.36
CA ALA A 163 -8.82 -27.56 -57.33
C ALA A 163 -9.05 -26.26 -56.56
N THR A 164 -8.28 -26.05 -55.48
CA THR A 164 -8.32 -24.82 -54.67
C THR A 164 -6.99 -24.08 -54.80
N SER A 165 -6.98 -23.04 -55.63
CA SER A 165 -5.85 -22.12 -55.77
C SER A 165 -6.10 -20.83 -54.97
N LEU A 166 -5.15 -20.40 -54.14
CA LEU A 166 -5.14 -19.04 -53.60
C LEU A 166 -4.42 -18.13 -54.60
N ILE A 167 -5.19 -17.26 -55.28
CA ILE A 167 -4.64 -16.29 -56.21
C ILE A 167 -4.46 -14.95 -55.47
N LEU A 168 -3.21 -14.52 -55.32
CA LEU A 168 -2.87 -13.18 -54.84
C LEU A 168 -2.65 -12.27 -56.06
N ASN A 169 -3.69 -11.52 -56.44
CA ASN A 169 -3.61 -10.53 -57.49
C ASN A 169 -2.90 -9.26 -56.98
N SER A 170 -1.98 -8.70 -57.76
CA SER A 170 -1.41 -7.39 -57.44
C SER A 170 -2.48 -6.32 -57.63
N GLY A 171 -2.84 -5.62 -56.55
CA GLY A 171 -3.58 -4.35 -56.63
C GLY A 171 -2.61 -3.22 -56.96
N GLY A 172 -2.36 -2.98 -58.24
CA GLY A 172 -1.61 -1.80 -58.69
C GLY A 172 -2.53 -0.58 -58.69
N ALA A 173 -2.12 0.51 -58.04
CA ALA A 173 -2.74 1.82 -58.26
C ALA A 173 -2.52 2.21 -59.73
N GLU A 174 -3.59 2.55 -60.46
CA GLU A 174 -3.46 3.23 -61.75
C GLU A 174 -2.71 4.54 -61.52
N SER A 175 -1.66 4.80 -62.32
CA SER A 175 -0.93 6.07 -62.31
C SER A 175 -1.71 7.18 -62.97
#